data_AF-A0A1A9ZEC3-F1
#
_entry.id   AF-A0A1A9ZEC3-F1
#
_cell.length_a   1.000
_cell.length_b   1.000
_cell.length_c   1.000
_cell.angle_alpha   90.00
_cell.angle_beta   90.00
_cell.angle_gamma   90.00
#
_symmetry.space_group_name_H-M   'P 1'
#
loop_
_entity.id
_entity.type
_entity.pdbx_description
1 polymer ?
#
loop_
_entity_poly.entity_id
_entity_poly.type
_entity_poly.pdbx_seq_one_letter_code
_entity_poly.pdbx_strand_id
1 'polypeptide(L)'
;MTEKSSAHTTPVPAVTFSKTGLLVPDEVDILNGRLSDFSTALGGAMSTSLTTPQGQLASSEAAIIAARNDQLLALVNQINPDFASGRFQDAIGRLYFIDRLGATGTTVTAICTGLAGTQLPAGSVAQDEAGYQYRSLAAATIGPSGSVAVVFQNQTPGPLPCPAQTLNRVYQAVPGWSGVSNPTAGVPGNLEESRADFEHRRRRSVALNARNLDVSLQEALLAVHGVTDVYVWSNRKSEAVTMGATGFSVAPHSVYIGVYGGAQADIAQAIFNNKALGCEMNSDTHYTVQHTEGYSPLYPEYALQWQTAKPTTVSFRVTLQNQRTELPADTDSRIQQAIIKTFTGQDDINAAATIGALIPAGRFYAGVAAADPVRLNIAVIELSLDAQHWSSGVTLGIDQVPVTSETAIQVVTAELPEDDTGYAASLALNAVIATFEQAVSLERFTDTFLTALWDIETAQTYGLDIWGKIVGVSRYLTVEDTPDYLGFDEVEITAIDGYPQPFDVSPFYAGLQPSSVVRLTDDAYRKLIRAKTFSNITDATIPSVNRFLRILFTDRGKVYCTDGRDMAMNIVFEFPPTPSDLAILKTLAVMPVPSGVEVRFIIAPTPNLGFAADTYPMDEGTFY
;
A
#
# COMPACT_ATOMS: atom_id res chain seq x y z
N MET A 1 24.19 -47.85 -12.28
CA MET A 1 24.73 -47.70 -10.91
C MET A 1 23.72 -46.88 -10.15
N THR A 2 23.14 -47.41 -9.08
CA THR A 2 22.21 -46.66 -8.23
C THR A 2 23.04 -45.73 -7.35
N GLU A 3 22.94 -44.42 -7.55
CA GLU A 3 23.57 -43.47 -6.63
C GLU A 3 22.89 -43.58 -5.28
N LYS A 4 23.59 -44.25 -4.36
CA LYS A 4 23.22 -44.31 -2.96
C LYS A 4 23.57 -42.95 -2.37
N SER A 5 22.67 -41.99 -2.49
CA SER A 5 22.73 -40.72 -1.76
C SER A 5 22.86 -41.04 -0.28
N SER A 6 24.09 -40.97 0.24
CA SER A 6 24.34 -40.97 1.67
C SER A 6 23.78 -39.64 2.17
N ALA A 7 22.64 -39.70 2.87
CA ALA A 7 22.12 -38.56 3.60
C ALA A 7 23.12 -38.21 4.71
N HIS A 8 24.07 -37.34 4.39
CA HIS A 8 25.01 -36.78 5.34
C HIS A 8 24.22 -35.86 6.29
N THR A 9 23.89 -36.39 7.46
CA THR A 9 23.16 -35.66 8.50
C THR A 9 24.10 -34.69 9.20
N THR A 10 23.90 -33.40 9.00
CA THR A 10 24.60 -32.32 9.72
C THR A 10 23.73 -31.81 10.88
N PRO A 11 24.29 -31.63 12.09
CA PRO A 11 23.70 -30.82 13.16
C PRO A 11 23.59 -29.31 12.89
N VAL A 12 24.04 -28.78 11.74
CA VAL A 12 23.77 -27.39 11.35
C VAL A 12 22.27 -27.21 11.07
N PRO A 13 21.59 -26.25 11.72
CA PRO A 13 20.19 -25.95 11.42
C PRO A 13 20.02 -25.43 9.98
N ALA A 14 18.99 -25.93 9.30
CA ALA A 14 18.62 -25.45 7.97
C ALA A 14 17.69 -24.23 8.05
N VAL A 15 17.70 -23.40 7.00
CA VAL A 15 16.66 -22.37 6.81
C VAL A 15 15.29 -23.03 6.63
N THR A 16 14.24 -22.44 7.19
CA THR A 16 12.88 -22.98 7.13
C THR A 16 11.87 -21.91 6.78
N PHE A 17 10.82 -22.24 6.03
CA PHE A 17 9.68 -21.33 5.85
C PHE A 17 8.70 -21.48 7.01
N SER A 18 8.29 -20.35 7.55
CA SER A 18 7.28 -20.24 8.61
C SER A 18 6.06 -19.45 8.11
N LYS A 19 5.07 -19.28 9.00
CA LYS A 19 3.89 -18.45 8.73
C LYS A 19 4.20 -16.96 8.59
N THR A 20 5.34 -16.48 9.08
CA THR A 20 5.75 -15.06 9.05
C THR A 20 6.84 -14.75 8.03
N GLY A 21 7.50 -15.77 7.47
CA GLY A 21 8.54 -15.62 6.45
C GLY A 21 9.59 -16.71 6.49
N LEU A 22 10.69 -16.51 5.76
CA LEU A 22 11.89 -17.34 5.87
C LEU A 22 12.53 -17.12 7.24
N LEU A 23 12.61 -18.18 8.05
CA LEU A 23 13.39 -18.20 9.28
C LEU A 23 14.81 -18.66 8.96
N VAL A 24 15.76 -17.79 9.28
CA VAL A 24 17.19 -18.04 9.26
C VAL A 24 17.63 -18.41 10.68
N PRO A 25 18.38 -19.50 10.89
CA PRO A 25 18.93 -19.81 12.21
C PRO A 25 20.08 -18.87 12.58
N ASP A 26 20.23 -18.59 13.86
CA ASP A 26 21.26 -17.69 14.39
C ASP A 26 22.68 -18.24 14.12
N GLU A 27 23.64 -17.34 13.91
CA GLU A 27 25.04 -17.69 13.61
C GLU A 27 25.67 -18.56 14.72
N VAL A 28 25.24 -18.39 15.97
CA VAL A 28 25.68 -19.21 17.12
C VAL A 28 25.22 -20.66 16.99
N ASP A 29 23.99 -20.91 16.54
CA ASP A 29 23.48 -22.27 16.35
C ASP A 29 24.10 -22.95 15.13
N ILE A 30 24.35 -22.17 14.06
CA ILE A 30 25.13 -22.62 12.90
C ILE A 30 26.56 -23.02 13.35
N LEU A 31 27.23 -22.19 14.16
CA LEU A 31 28.56 -22.45 14.71
C LEU A 31 28.59 -23.71 15.58
N ASN A 32 27.63 -23.87 16.49
CA ASN A 32 27.50 -25.06 17.33
C ASN A 32 27.29 -26.33 16.48
N GLY A 33 26.47 -26.24 15.43
CA GLY A 33 26.31 -27.29 14.43
C GLY A 33 27.63 -27.65 13.72
N ARG A 34 28.39 -26.65 13.24
CA ARG A 34 29.70 -26.89 12.59
C ARG A 34 30.74 -27.48 13.53
N LEU A 35 30.84 -27.01 14.77
CA LEU A 35 31.73 -27.61 15.77
C LEU A 35 31.40 -29.09 16.02
N SER A 36 30.11 -29.44 16.02
CA SER A 36 29.65 -30.83 16.16
C SER A 36 29.98 -31.68 14.92
N ASP A 37 29.79 -31.15 13.70
CA ASP A 37 30.21 -31.78 12.44
C ASP A 37 31.71 -32.11 12.45
N PHE A 38 32.57 -31.13 12.78
CA PHE A 38 34.02 -31.35 12.83
C PHE A 38 34.43 -32.37 13.91
N SER A 39 33.80 -32.33 15.09
CA SER A 39 34.05 -33.30 16.16
C SER A 39 33.69 -34.74 15.75
N THR A 40 32.65 -34.88 14.92
CA THR A 40 32.19 -36.17 14.38
C THR A 40 33.11 -36.66 13.28
N ALA A 41 33.53 -35.78 12.37
CA ALA A 41 34.34 -36.11 11.21
C ALA A 41 35.81 -36.43 11.56
N LEU A 42 36.38 -35.75 12.56
CA LEU A 42 37.80 -35.87 12.93
C LEU A 42 38.05 -36.75 14.17
N GLY A 43 36.98 -37.31 14.75
CA GLY A 43 37.02 -38.10 15.98
C GLY A 43 36.91 -37.21 17.23
N GLY A 44 36.02 -37.59 18.16
CA GLY A 44 35.51 -36.75 19.27
C GLY A 44 36.50 -36.35 20.38
N ALA A 45 37.81 -36.39 20.12
CA ALA A 45 38.86 -35.80 20.97
C ALA A 45 39.37 -34.44 20.43
N MET A 46 38.74 -33.91 19.37
CA MET A 46 39.08 -32.60 18.79
C MET A 46 38.76 -31.46 19.77
N SER A 47 39.65 -30.45 19.84
CA SER A 47 39.37 -29.23 20.61
C SER A 47 38.30 -28.38 19.92
N THR A 48 37.30 -27.97 20.69
CA THR A 48 36.26 -27.02 20.27
C THR A 48 36.64 -25.55 20.54
N SER A 49 37.84 -25.28 21.06
CA SER A 49 38.27 -23.91 21.33
C SER A 49 38.38 -23.11 20.03
N LEU A 50 37.73 -21.96 19.99
CA LEU A 50 37.77 -21.04 18.85
C LEU A 50 39.19 -20.54 18.53
N THR A 51 40.15 -20.64 19.46
CA THR A 51 41.56 -20.32 19.22
C THR A 51 42.35 -21.40 18.47
N THR A 52 41.76 -22.56 18.22
CA THR A 52 42.39 -23.65 17.45
C THR A 52 42.06 -23.54 15.96
N PRO A 53 42.89 -24.11 15.06
CA PRO A 53 42.61 -24.11 13.63
C PRO A 53 41.23 -24.67 13.28
N GLN A 54 40.75 -25.68 14.01
CA GLN A 54 39.45 -26.30 13.81
C GLN A 54 38.30 -25.39 14.26
N GLY A 55 38.44 -24.70 15.40
CA GLY A 55 37.46 -23.71 15.85
C GLY A 55 37.36 -22.49 14.94
N GLN A 56 38.48 -22.03 14.37
CA GLN A 56 38.52 -20.95 13.37
C GLN A 56 37.84 -21.34 12.05
N LEU A 57 38.01 -22.60 11.60
CA LEU A 57 37.32 -23.11 10.41
C LEU A 57 35.81 -23.19 10.63
N ALA A 58 35.35 -23.74 11.77
CA ALA A 58 33.93 -23.79 12.11
C ALA A 58 33.27 -22.39 12.16
N SER A 59 33.97 -21.39 12.71
CA SER A 59 33.51 -20.00 12.73
C SER A 59 33.46 -19.37 11.33
N SER A 60 34.47 -19.60 10.49
CA SER A 60 34.49 -19.08 9.12
C SER A 60 33.37 -19.67 8.24
N GLU A 61 33.08 -20.96 8.42
CA GLU A 61 31.99 -21.64 7.72
C GLU A 61 30.61 -21.17 8.22
N ALA A 62 30.45 -20.97 9.52
CA ALA A 62 29.21 -20.43 10.09
C ALA A 62 28.88 -19.04 9.54
N ALA A 63 29.88 -18.13 9.49
CA ALA A 63 29.72 -16.80 8.92
C ALA A 63 29.33 -16.80 7.44
N ILE A 64 29.87 -17.73 6.63
CA ILE A 64 29.52 -17.87 5.21
C ILE A 64 28.09 -18.41 5.04
N ILE A 65 27.66 -19.35 5.89
CA ILE A 65 26.29 -19.86 5.90
C ILE A 65 25.32 -18.75 6.34
N ALA A 66 25.63 -18.01 7.39
CA ALA A 66 24.84 -16.86 7.86
C ALA A 66 24.70 -15.79 6.76
N ALA A 67 25.79 -15.30 6.18
CA ALA A 67 25.75 -14.30 5.11
C ALA A 67 24.98 -14.77 3.86
N ARG A 68 25.04 -16.07 3.52
CA ARG A 68 24.22 -16.67 2.45
C ARG A 68 22.75 -16.68 2.82
N ASN A 69 22.41 -16.99 4.07
CA ASN A 69 21.05 -16.97 4.57
C ASN A 69 20.49 -15.54 4.65
N ASP A 70 21.31 -14.54 4.98
CA ASP A 70 20.92 -13.12 4.98
C ASP A 70 20.62 -12.61 3.56
N GLN A 71 21.45 -12.98 2.58
CA GLN A 71 21.17 -12.70 1.16
C GLN A 71 19.87 -13.37 0.69
N LEU A 72 19.60 -14.59 1.18
CA LEU A 72 18.39 -15.34 0.91
C LEU A 72 17.14 -14.67 1.50
N LEU A 73 17.24 -14.23 2.76
CA LEU A 73 16.21 -13.49 3.49
C LEU A 73 15.94 -12.14 2.82
N ALA A 74 16.98 -11.42 2.40
CA ALA A 74 16.84 -10.21 1.62
C ALA A 74 16.09 -10.47 0.30
N LEU A 75 16.47 -11.50 -0.47
CA LEU A 75 15.79 -11.84 -1.73
C LEU A 75 14.31 -12.22 -1.52
N VAL A 76 14.00 -13.02 -0.49
CA VAL A 76 12.61 -13.39 -0.16
C VAL A 76 11.80 -12.16 0.26
N ASN A 77 12.37 -11.27 1.08
CA ASN A 77 11.71 -10.04 1.50
C ASN A 77 11.48 -9.07 0.33
N GLN A 78 12.36 -9.03 -0.68
CA GLN A 78 12.20 -8.21 -1.89
C GLN A 78 11.01 -8.60 -2.77
N ILE A 79 10.39 -9.77 -2.55
CA ILE A 79 9.18 -10.19 -3.26
C ILE A 79 7.90 -9.65 -2.58
N ASN A 80 7.95 -9.41 -1.26
CA ASN A 80 6.85 -8.80 -0.53
C ASN A 80 6.82 -7.28 -0.82
N PRO A 81 5.75 -6.72 -1.41
CA PRO A 81 5.69 -5.30 -1.77
C PRO A 81 5.99 -4.34 -0.61
N ASP A 82 5.64 -4.71 0.62
CA ASP A 82 5.86 -3.90 1.82
C ASP A 82 7.34 -3.74 2.20
N PHE A 83 8.20 -4.68 1.77
CA PHE A 83 9.64 -4.71 2.06
C PHE A 83 10.52 -4.52 0.81
N ALA A 84 9.95 -4.64 -0.39
CA ALA A 84 10.63 -4.41 -1.66
C ALA A 84 11.24 -3.00 -1.76
N SER A 85 12.37 -2.87 -2.46
CA SER A 85 13.05 -1.61 -2.74
C SER A 85 13.78 -1.62 -4.09
N GLY A 86 14.05 -0.43 -4.64
CA GLY A 86 14.77 -0.25 -5.91
C GLY A 86 14.16 -1.07 -7.05
N ARG A 87 15.02 -1.75 -7.83
CA ARG A 87 14.62 -2.49 -9.05
C ARG A 87 13.54 -3.55 -8.83
N PHE A 88 13.46 -4.17 -7.64
CA PHE A 88 12.40 -5.14 -7.33
C PHE A 88 11.07 -4.43 -7.11
N GLN A 89 11.06 -3.32 -6.37
CA GLN A 89 9.88 -2.48 -6.19
C GLN A 89 9.37 -1.93 -7.53
N ASP A 90 10.27 -1.43 -8.40
CA ASP A 90 9.91 -0.93 -9.73
C ASP A 90 9.35 -2.05 -10.63
N ALA A 91 9.89 -3.28 -10.52
CA ALA A 91 9.38 -4.43 -11.27
C ALA A 91 7.98 -4.85 -10.79
N ILE A 92 7.71 -4.80 -9.48
CA ILE A 92 6.38 -5.01 -8.92
C ILE A 92 5.42 -3.90 -9.39
N GLY A 93 5.86 -2.63 -9.40
CA GLY A 93 5.06 -1.50 -9.90
C GLY A 93 4.63 -1.66 -11.37
N ARG A 94 5.50 -2.19 -12.23
CA ARG A 94 5.18 -2.46 -13.64
C ARG A 94 4.07 -3.49 -13.86
N LEU A 95 3.80 -4.38 -12.89
CA LEU A 95 2.64 -5.29 -12.94
C LEU A 95 1.31 -4.52 -12.90
N TYR A 96 1.31 -3.28 -12.39
CA TYR A 96 0.17 -2.36 -12.35
C TYR A 96 0.29 -1.24 -13.37
N PHE A 97 1.20 -1.37 -14.35
CA PHE A 97 1.48 -0.37 -15.39
C PHE A 97 1.94 1.00 -14.87
N ILE A 98 2.57 1.04 -13.68
CA ILE A 98 3.19 2.25 -13.14
C ILE A 98 4.73 2.16 -13.13
N ASP A 99 5.38 3.22 -13.59
CA ASP A 99 6.81 3.46 -13.42
C ASP A 99 7.06 4.55 -12.36
N ARG A 100 8.27 4.59 -11.80
CA ARG A 100 8.70 5.59 -10.79
C ARG A 100 8.76 6.99 -11.42
N LEU A 101 8.28 8.00 -10.70
CA LEU A 101 8.40 9.39 -11.14
C LEU A 101 9.88 9.82 -11.03
N GLY A 102 10.51 10.01 -12.18
CA GLY A 102 11.89 10.45 -12.28
C GLY A 102 12.08 11.88 -11.78
N ALA A 103 13.26 12.16 -11.22
CA ALA A 103 13.61 13.49 -10.74
C ALA A 103 13.63 14.51 -11.90
N THR A 104 13.13 15.72 -11.63
CA THR A 104 13.11 16.82 -12.60
C THR A 104 13.93 17.99 -12.08
N GLY A 105 14.67 18.67 -12.96
CA GLY A 105 15.34 19.92 -12.61
C GLY A 105 14.37 21.11 -12.65
N THR A 106 14.63 22.11 -11.81
CA THR A 106 13.94 23.41 -11.79
C THR A 106 13.82 24.02 -13.17
N THR A 107 12.60 24.43 -13.55
CA THR A 107 12.34 25.07 -14.84
C THR A 107 12.17 26.57 -14.68
N VAL A 108 12.76 27.35 -15.59
CA VAL A 108 12.75 28.81 -15.54
C VAL A 108 12.55 29.40 -16.92
N THR A 109 11.61 30.34 -17.03
CA THR A 109 11.40 31.12 -18.26
C THR A 109 12.39 32.28 -18.27
N ALA A 110 13.35 32.24 -19.20
CA ALA A 110 14.39 33.25 -19.32
C ALA A 110 14.24 34.04 -20.63
N ILE A 111 14.52 35.34 -20.56
CA ILE A 111 14.61 36.22 -21.72
C ILE A 111 16.05 36.15 -22.24
N CYS A 112 16.23 35.56 -23.41
CA CYS A 112 17.49 35.60 -24.14
C CYS A 112 17.54 36.87 -24.99
N THR A 113 18.67 37.58 -24.98
CA THR A 113 18.89 38.79 -25.79
C THR A 113 20.02 38.57 -26.80
N GLY A 114 19.94 39.22 -27.97
CA GLY A 114 20.92 39.03 -29.03
C GLY A 114 20.57 39.68 -30.36
N LEU A 115 21.32 39.31 -31.39
CA LEU A 115 21.10 39.78 -32.76
C LEU A 115 19.78 39.22 -33.30
N ALA A 116 18.91 40.09 -33.83
CA ALA A 116 17.65 39.68 -34.45
C ALA A 116 17.89 38.68 -35.60
N GLY A 117 17.08 37.62 -35.66
CA GLY A 117 17.22 36.51 -36.61
C GLY A 117 18.16 35.39 -36.15
N THR A 118 18.85 35.53 -35.01
CA THR A 118 19.65 34.42 -34.44
C THR A 118 18.76 33.28 -33.99
N GLN A 119 19.06 32.05 -34.41
CA GLN A 119 18.47 30.85 -33.82
C GLN A 119 19.28 30.38 -32.62
N LEU A 120 18.63 30.31 -31.46
CA LEU A 120 19.09 29.60 -30.28
C LEU A 120 18.67 28.13 -30.41
N PRO A 121 19.60 27.16 -30.56
CA PRO A 121 19.24 25.75 -30.67
C PRO A 121 18.71 25.20 -29.32
N ALA A 122 17.89 24.16 -29.41
CA ALA A 122 17.54 23.35 -28.23
C ALA A 122 18.82 22.74 -27.63
N GLY A 123 18.94 22.72 -26.31
CA GLY A 123 20.16 22.29 -25.64
C GLY A 123 21.19 23.39 -25.34
N SER A 124 20.90 24.66 -25.65
CA SER A 124 21.77 25.81 -25.29
C SER A 124 21.84 25.99 -23.77
N VAL A 125 23.01 26.31 -23.23
CA VAL A 125 23.24 26.32 -21.77
C VAL A 125 23.50 27.73 -21.22
N ALA A 126 22.74 28.09 -20.19
CA ALA A 126 22.93 29.24 -19.31
C ALA A 126 23.36 28.78 -17.91
N GLN A 127 23.88 29.70 -17.08
CA GLN A 127 24.31 29.44 -15.72
C GLN A 127 23.77 30.52 -14.76
N ASP A 128 23.40 30.12 -13.55
CA ASP A 128 23.00 31.04 -12.48
C ASP A 128 24.19 31.51 -11.61
N GLU A 129 23.91 32.41 -10.66
CA GLU A 129 24.92 32.93 -9.73
C GLU A 129 25.46 31.87 -8.74
N ALA A 130 24.70 30.81 -8.47
CA ALA A 130 25.12 29.70 -7.63
C ALA A 130 25.98 28.66 -8.38
N GLY A 131 26.07 28.78 -9.71
CA GLY A 131 26.86 27.93 -10.60
C GLY A 131 26.09 26.78 -11.25
N TYR A 132 24.79 26.64 -10.99
CA TYR A 132 23.95 25.60 -11.61
C TYR A 132 23.74 25.88 -13.10
N GLN A 133 23.72 24.82 -13.90
CA GLN A 133 23.62 24.89 -15.36
C GLN A 133 22.20 24.60 -15.81
N TYR A 134 21.65 25.47 -16.65
CA TYR A 134 20.29 25.42 -17.16
C TYR A 134 20.31 25.26 -18.68
N ARG A 135 19.59 24.28 -19.20
CA ARG A 135 19.58 23.89 -20.62
C ARG A 135 18.23 24.23 -21.27
N SER A 136 18.24 24.84 -22.46
CA SER A 136 17.01 25.18 -23.18
C SER A 136 16.26 23.93 -23.64
N LEU A 137 14.94 23.86 -23.35
CA LEU A 137 14.09 22.73 -23.72
C LEU A 137 13.69 22.75 -25.20
N ALA A 138 13.63 23.93 -25.81
CA ALA A 138 13.22 24.14 -27.19
C ALA A 138 14.19 25.10 -27.90
N ALA A 139 14.20 25.02 -29.24
CA ALA A 139 14.85 26.02 -30.07
C ALA A 139 13.97 27.27 -30.17
N ALA A 140 14.59 28.45 -30.24
CA ALA A 140 13.90 29.73 -30.33
C ALA A 140 14.65 30.69 -31.25
N THR A 141 13.94 31.58 -31.96
CA THR A 141 14.57 32.61 -32.80
C THR A 141 14.42 33.98 -32.14
N ILE A 142 15.52 34.74 -32.05
CA ILE A 142 15.51 36.09 -31.49
C ILE A 142 14.74 37.02 -32.45
N GLY A 143 13.66 37.62 -31.96
CA GLY A 143 12.78 38.47 -32.76
C GLY A 143 13.40 39.84 -33.10
N PRO A 144 12.71 40.68 -33.88
CA PRO A 144 13.14 42.04 -34.22
C PRO A 144 13.36 42.96 -33.01
N SER A 145 12.77 42.61 -31.86
CA SER A 145 12.98 43.28 -30.55
C SER A 145 14.35 43.03 -29.93
N GLY A 146 15.17 42.14 -30.50
CA GLY A 146 16.47 41.74 -29.93
C GLY A 146 16.34 40.82 -28.71
N SER A 147 15.15 40.26 -28.46
CA SER A 147 14.86 39.39 -27.32
C SER A 147 13.87 38.26 -27.67
N VAL A 148 13.93 37.15 -26.91
CA VAL A 148 12.98 36.03 -26.99
C VAL A 148 12.88 35.32 -25.63
N ALA A 149 11.68 34.91 -25.23
CA ALA A 149 11.46 34.11 -24.03
C ALA A 149 11.65 32.60 -24.35
N VAL A 150 12.44 31.91 -23.54
CA VAL A 150 12.79 30.49 -23.71
C VAL A 150 12.73 29.80 -22.35
N VAL A 151 12.17 28.60 -22.29
CA VAL A 151 12.18 27.79 -21.07
C VAL A 151 13.48 27.00 -20.99
N PHE A 152 14.20 27.17 -19.88
CA PHE A 152 15.37 26.39 -19.54
C PHE A 152 15.06 25.48 -18.33
N GLN A 153 15.74 24.34 -18.27
CA GLN A 153 15.66 23.40 -17.15
C GLN A 153 17.05 23.18 -16.54
N ASN A 154 17.15 23.18 -15.20
CA ASN A 154 18.38 22.86 -14.48
C ASN A 154 18.83 21.41 -14.82
N GLN A 155 20.12 21.23 -15.09
CA GLN A 155 20.70 19.91 -15.35
C GLN A 155 20.88 19.09 -14.07
N THR A 156 20.98 19.75 -12.91
CA THR A 156 20.93 19.08 -11.61
C THR A 156 19.45 18.93 -11.20
N PRO A 157 18.95 17.70 -11.00
CA PRO A 157 17.57 17.47 -10.61
C PRO A 157 17.29 17.86 -9.15
N GLY A 158 16.01 18.11 -8.84
CA GLY A 158 15.54 18.48 -7.51
C GLY A 158 15.04 19.93 -7.38
N PRO A 159 14.51 20.30 -6.19
CA PRO A 159 13.90 21.60 -5.91
C PRO A 159 14.94 22.70 -5.67
N LEU A 160 15.86 22.89 -6.61
CA LEU A 160 16.90 23.92 -6.54
C LEU A 160 16.30 25.31 -6.81
N PRO A 161 16.40 26.27 -5.89
CA PRO A 161 15.79 27.58 -6.08
C PRO A 161 16.52 28.37 -7.17
N CYS A 162 15.76 28.93 -8.11
CA CYS A 162 16.25 29.91 -9.09
C CYS A 162 15.49 31.24 -8.88
N PRO A 163 15.92 32.12 -7.95
CA PRO A 163 15.28 33.42 -7.72
C PRO A 163 15.30 34.30 -8.98
N ALA A 164 14.43 35.31 -9.05
CA ALA A 164 14.43 36.27 -10.16
C ALA A 164 15.80 36.95 -10.33
N GLN A 165 16.21 37.19 -11.59
CA GLN A 165 17.49 37.78 -12.00
C GLN A 165 18.77 36.97 -11.71
N THR A 166 18.69 35.77 -11.12
CA THR A 166 19.88 34.94 -10.83
C THR A 166 20.41 34.16 -12.03
N LEU A 167 19.58 33.84 -13.03
CA LEU A 167 20.02 33.22 -14.28
C LEU A 167 20.52 34.30 -15.24
N ASN A 168 21.77 34.75 -15.06
CA ASN A 168 22.31 35.92 -15.73
C ASN A 168 23.58 35.69 -16.57
N ARG A 169 24.07 34.44 -16.69
CA ARG A 169 25.28 34.11 -17.48
C ARG A 169 24.98 33.15 -18.62
N VAL A 170 25.50 33.45 -19.80
CA VAL A 170 25.56 32.51 -20.93
C VAL A 170 26.75 31.58 -20.69
N TYR A 171 26.51 30.27 -20.62
CA TYR A 171 27.55 29.27 -20.34
C TYR A 171 28.13 28.68 -21.63
N GLN A 172 27.25 28.32 -22.58
CA GLN A 172 27.65 27.88 -23.91
C GLN A 172 27.42 29.00 -24.93
N ALA A 173 28.50 29.53 -25.50
CA ALA A 173 28.41 30.61 -26.48
C ALA A 173 27.75 30.14 -27.78
N VAL A 174 26.65 30.81 -28.17
CA VAL A 174 25.97 30.66 -29.46
C VAL A 174 26.17 31.96 -30.24
N PRO A 175 26.69 31.93 -31.50
CA PRO A 175 26.89 33.15 -32.28
C PRO A 175 25.61 33.97 -32.42
N GLY A 176 25.64 35.22 -31.97
CA GLY A 176 24.47 36.12 -31.97
C GLY A 176 23.68 36.16 -30.67
N TRP A 177 23.89 35.25 -29.72
CA TRP A 177 23.33 35.31 -28.36
C TRP A 177 24.25 36.15 -27.45
N SER A 178 23.71 37.23 -26.86
CA SER A 178 24.49 38.19 -26.07
C SER A 178 24.19 38.20 -24.57
N GLY A 179 23.04 37.67 -24.14
CA GLY A 179 22.67 37.68 -22.72
C GLY A 179 21.43 36.86 -22.40
N VAL A 180 21.23 36.63 -21.10
CA VAL A 180 20.10 35.90 -20.54
C VAL A 180 19.69 36.55 -19.22
N SER A 181 18.40 36.65 -18.93
CA SER A 181 17.88 37.03 -17.61
C SER A 181 16.52 36.36 -17.34
N ASN A 182 16.27 35.93 -16.11
CA ASN A 182 14.95 35.43 -15.71
C ASN A 182 14.15 36.53 -14.98
N PRO A 183 13.06 37.08 -15.58
CA PRO A 183 12.26 38.12 -14.95
C PRO A 183 11.50 37.64 -13.71
N THR A 184 11.16 36.35 -13.67
CA THR A 184 10.47 35.68 -12.57
C THR A 184 11.36 34.59 -11.97
N ALA A 185 11.04 34.16 -10.74
CA ALA A 185 11.64 32.95 -10.18
C ALA A 185 11.27 31.72 -11.03
N GLY A 186 12.15 30.72 -11.04
CA GLY A 186 11.88 29.41 -11.62
C GLY A 186 10.93 28.57 -10.75
N VAL A 187 10.19 27.67 -11.37
CA VAL A 187 9.38 26.65 -10.70
C VAL A 187 10.32 25.52 -10.26
N PRO A 188 10.46 25.24 -8.95
CA PRO A 188 11.32 24.17 -8.44
C PRO A 188 11.02 22.82 -9.09
N GLY A 189 12.06 22.05 -9.36
CA GLY A 189 11.93 20.66 -9.80
C GLY A 189 11.64 19.71 -8.65
N ASN A 190 11.42 18.43 -8.95
CA ASN A 190 11.16 17.40 -7.95
C ASN A 190 12.37 16.46 -7.81
N LEU A 191 12.57 15.92 -6.60
CA LEU A 191 13.47 14.78 -6.41
C LEU A 191 12.88 13.51 -7.05
N GLU A 192 13.69 12.46 -7.15
CA GLU A 192 13.18 11.14 -7.52
C GLU A 192 12.21 10.64 -6.44
N GLU A 193 11.10 10.05 -6.86
CA GLU A 193 10.07 9.55 -5.95
C GLU A 193 10.62 8.50 -4.97
N SER A 194 10.35 8.69 -3.68
CA SER A 194 10.89 7.84 -2.62
C SER A 194 10.37 6.40 -2.69
N ARG A 195 11.00 5.51 -1.92
CA ARG A 195 10.50 4.14 -1.73
C ARG A 195 9.08 4.13 -1.15
N ALA A 196 8.81 4.97 -0.15
CA ALA A 196 7.53 5.02 0.52
C ALA A 196 6.45 5.57 -0.42
N ASP A 197 6.69 6.72 -1.05
CA ASP A 197 5.74 7.38 -1.95
C ASP A 197 5.34 6.48 -3.13
N PHE A 198 6.30 5.75 -3.70
CA PHE A 198 6.04 4.80 -4.78
C PHE A 198 5.14 3.64 -4.33
N GLU A 199 5.35 3.07 -3.14
CA GLU A 199 4.48 2.02 -2.61
C GLU A 199 3.09 2.55 -2.26
N HIS A 200 3.00 3.78 -1.74
CA HIS A 200 1.71 4.46 -1.57
C HIS A 200 1.01 4.59 -2.91
N ARG A 201 1.63 5.18 -3.93
CA ARG A 201 1.04 5.33 -5.26
C ARG A 201 0.70 3.99 -5.92
N ARG A 202 1.47 2.92 -5.68
CA ARG A 202 1.12 1.55 -6.10
C ARG A 202 -0.18 1.08 -5.46
N ARG A 203 -0.32 1.20 -4.13
CA ARG A 203 -1.55 0.84 -3.41
C ARG A 203 -2.75 1.66 -3.90
N ARG A 204 -2.56 2.97 -4.12
CA ARG A 204 -3.56 3.86 -4.72
C ARG A 204 -3.97 3.40 -6.12
N SER A 205 -3.01 3.02 -6.97
CA SER A 205 -3.26 2.52 -8.33
C SER A 205 -4.09 1.23 -8.37
N VAL A 206 -3.97 0.36 -7.35
CA VAL A 206 -4.81 -0.83 -7.21
C VAL A 206 -6.27 -0.45 -6.89
N ALA A 207 -6.48 0.60 -6.09
CA ALA A 207 -7.81 1.12 -5.77
C ALA A 207 -8.46 1.93 -6.91
N LEU A 208 -7.69 2.72 -7.65
CA LEU A 208 -8.13 3.52 -8.82
C LEU A 208 -8.69 2.67 -9.97
N ASN A 209 -8.29 1.40 -10.08
CA ASN A 209 -8.86 0.47 -11.07
C ASN A 209 -10.28 -0.03 -10.70
N ALA A 210 -10.75 0.21 -9.47
CA ALA A 210 -12.17 0.08 -9.15
C ALA A 210 -12.90 1.40 -9.47
N ARG A 211 -14.16 1.32 -9.91
CA ARG A 211 -15.08 2.46 -10.02
C ARG A 211 -16.24 2.27 -9.05
N ASN A 212 -16.91 3.35 -8.66
CA ASN A 212 -18.09 3.34 -7.79
C ASN A 212 -17.87 2.79 -6.36
N LEU A 213 -16.66 2.92 -5.80
CA LEU A 213 -16.34 2.60 -4.40
C LEU A 213 -15.85 3.84 -3.66
N ASP A 214 -16.15 3.95 -2.35
CA ASP A 214 -15.70 5.05 -1.48
C ASP A 214 -14.18 5.29 -1.59
N VAL A 215 -13.39 4.21 -1.58
CA VAL A 215 -11.92 4.24 -1.73
C VAL A 215 -11.50 4.76 -3.11
N SER A 216 -12.21 4.39 -4.18
CA SER A 216 -11.93 4.88 -5.54
C SER A 216 -12.20 6.39 -5.66
N LEU A 217 -13.31 6.86 -5.08
CA LEU A 217 -13.64 8.29 -5.01
C LEU A 217 -12.61 9.07 -4.18
N GLN A 218 -12.13 8.52 -3.06
CA GLN A 218 -11.05 9.09 -2.26
C GLN A 218 -9.75 9.25 -3.06
N GLU A 219 -9.33 8.20 -3.77
CA GLU A 219 -8.09 8.23 -4.56
C GLU A 219 -8.19 9.10 -5.82
N ALA A 220 -9.36 9.15 -6.47
CA ALA A 220 -9.61 10.07 -7.57
C ALA A 220 -9.55 11.54 -7.14
N LEU A 221 -10.02 11.85 -5.92
CA LEU A 221 -9.91 13.17 -5.31
C LEU A 221 -8.46 13.52 -4.92
N LEU A 222 -7.71 12.56 -4.36
CA LEU A 222 -6.28 12.74 -4.04
C LEU A 222 -5.40 12.93 -5.30
N ALA A 223 -5.86 12.47 -6.46
CA ALA A 223 -5.19 12.70 -7.74
C ALA A 223 -5.40 14.11 -8.32
N VAL A 224 -6.32 14.91 -7.76
CA VAL A 224 -6.57 16.29 -8.21
C VAL A 224 -5.39 17.19 -7.80
N HIS A 225 -4.86 17.95 -8.76
CA HIS A 225 -3.70 18.81 -8.54
C HIS A 225 -3.95 19.83 -7.42
N GLY A 226 -3.08 19.81 -6.40
CA GLY A 226 -3.13 20.71 -5.25
C GLY A 226 -4.07 20.27 -4.12
N VAL A 227 -4.78 19.15 -4.25
CA VAL A 227 -5.41 18.47 -3.11
C VAL A 227 -4.30 17.83 -2.26
N THR A 228 -4.35 18.05 -0.96
CA THR A 228 -3.35 17.54 -0.01
C THR A 228 -3.85 16.31 0.72
N ASP A 229 -5.13 16.28 1.09
CA ASP A 229 -5.71 15.19 1.88
C ASP A 229 -7.23 15.07 1.66
N VAL A 230 -7.74 13.84 1.78
CA VAL A 230 -9.13 13.49 1.49
C VAL A 230 -9.60 12.34 2.38
N TYR A 231 -10.83 12.45 2.89
CA TYR A 231 -11.55 11.37 3.56
C TYR A 231 -12.91 11.16 2.88
N VAL A 232 -13.27 9.92 2.54
CA VAL A 232 -14.57 9.57 1.93
C VAL A 232 -15.19 8.40 2.67
N TRP A 233 -16.49 8.49 2.96
CA TRP A 233 -17.26 7.41 3.57
C TRP A 233 -18.75 7.49 3.22
N SER A 234 -19.35 6.39 2.78
CA SER A 234 -20.79 6.34 2.48
C SER A 234 -21.62 5.77 3.62
N ASN A 235 -22.58 6.55 4.14
CA ASN A 235 -23.62 6.05 5.03
C ASN A 235 -24.66 5.26 4.22
N ARG A 236 -24.58 3.93 4.29
CA ARG A 236 -25.51 3.03 3.60
C ARG A 236 -26.82 2.78 4.36
N LYS A 237 -26.92 3.21 5.62
CA LYS A 237 -28.11 3.01 6.44
C LYS A 237 -29.23 3.98 6.06
N SER A 238 -30.46 3.60 6.43
CA SER A 238 -31.65 4.45 6.37
C SER A 238 -31.82 5.37 7.60
N GLU A 239 -30.83 5.41 8.50
CA GLU A 239 -30.74 6.35 9.63
C GLU A 239 -29.51 7.26 9.47
N ALA A 240 -29.53 8.43 10.12
CA ALA A 240 -28.35 9.29 10.20
C ALA A 240 -27.32 8.70 11.18
N VAL A 241 -26.05 8.71 10.79
CA VAL A 241 -24.94 8.13 11.58
C VAL A 241 -23.95 9.22 11.96
N THR A 242 -23.63 9.27 13.25
CA THR A 242 -22.63 10.20 13.81
C THR A 242 -21.23 9.59 13.74
N MET A 243 -20.26 10.30 13.15
CA MET A 243 -18.90 9.80 12.85
C MET A 243 -17.79 10.78 13.28
N GLY A 244 -16.61 10.21 13.56
CA GLY A 244 -15.40 10.95 13.94
C GLY A 244 -15.39 11.48 15.38
N ALA A 245 -14.21 11.91 15.86
CA ALA A 245 -14.05 12.47 17.21
C ALA A 245 -14.84 13.77 17.44
N THR A 246 -15.19 14.47 16.37
CA THR A 246 -16.02 15.69 16.34
C THR A 246 -17.52 15.43 16.37
N GLY A 247 -17.96 14.18 16.19
CA GLY A 247 -19.38 13.81 16.21
C GLY A 247 -20.18 14.40 15.03
N PHE A 248 -19.61 14.36 13.82
CA PHE A 248 -20.27 14.87 12.62
C PHE A 248 -21.43 13.96 12.19
N SER A 249 -22.61 14.52 11.91
CA SER A 249 -23.81 13.74 11.52
C SER A 249 -23.91 13.57 10.01
N VAL A 250 -23.87 12.32 9.54
CA VAL A 250 -24.01 11.96 8.12
C VAL A 250 -25.42 11.42 7.87
N ALA A 251 -26.12 12.05 6.94
CA ALA A 251 -27.50 11.71 6.56
C ALA A 251 -27.64 10.25 6.05
N PRO A 252 -28.83 9.64 6.11
CA PRO A 252 -29.06 8.33 5.49
C PRO A 252 -28.82 8.34 3.98
N HIS A 253 -28.39 7.20 3.43
CA HIS A 253 -28.15 6.97 2.00
C HIS A 253 -27.29 8.03 1.28
N SER A 254 -26.28 8.57 1.97
CA SER A 254 -25.44 9.68 1.50
C SER A 254 -23.94 9.37 1.59
N VAL A 255 -23.14 10.06 0.76
CA VAL A 255 -21.68 10.00 0.80
C VAL A 255 -21.09 11.27 1.44
N TYR A 256 -20.37 11.08 2.53
CA TYR A 256 -19.54 12.12 3.13
C TYR A 256 -18.21 12.21 2.39
N ILE A 257 -17.82 13.43 2.04
CA ILE A 257 -16.59 13.74 1.30
C ILE A 257 -15.92 14.91 2.03
N GLY A 258 -14.81 14.68 2.72
CA GLY A 258 -13.97 15.71 3.32
C GLY A 258 -12.70 15.93 2.49
N VAL A 259 -12.45 17.15 2.00
CA VAL A 259 -11.30 17.48 1.15
C VAL A 259 -10.52 18.67 1.74
N TYR A 260 -9.19 18.63 1.63
CA TYR A 260 -8.32 19.77 1.91
C TYR A 260 -7.40 20.09 0.72
N GLY A 261 -7.36 21.36 0.33
CA GLY A 261 -6.63 21.84 -0.86
C GLY A 261 -7.44 21.74 -2.15
N GLY A 262 -6.76 21.93 -3.29
CA GLY A 262 -7.32 21.82 -4.64
C GLY A 262 -8.17 23.00 -5.11
N ALA A 263 -8.46 23.04 -6.42
CA ALA A 263 -9.43 23.96 -7.00
C ALA A 263 -10.83 23.34 -7.00
N GLN A 264 -11.86 24.11 -6.62
CA GLN A 264 -13.23 23.60 -6.47
C GLN A 264 -13.80 22.99 -7.76
N ALA A 265 -13.44 23.51 -8.93
CA ALA A 265 -13.88 22.99 -10.22
C ALA A 265 -13.32 21.59 -10.52
N ASP A 266 -12.03 21.38 -10.26
CA ASP A 266 -11.36 20.10 -10.51
C ASP A 266 -11.81 19.03 -9.52
N ILE A 267 -12.03 19.41 -8.25
CA ILE A 267 -12.66 18.58 -7.22
C ILE A 267 -14.07 18.17 -7.66
N ALA A 268 -14.90 19.13 -8.07
CA ALA A 268 -16.26 18.87 -8.53
C ALA A 268 -16.29 17.92 -9.74
N GLN A 269 -15.37 18.09 -10.70
CA GLN A 269 -15.26 17.18 -11.84
C GLN A 269 -14.79 15.77 -11.42
N ALA A 270 -13.86 15.65 -10.48
CA ALA A 270 -13.42 14.37 -9.94
C ALA A 270 -14.55 13.63 -9.18
N ILE A 271 -15.38 14.36 -8.42
CA ILE A 271 -16.59 13.82 -7.80
C ILE A 271 -17.57 13.37 -8.88
N PHE A 272 -17.89 14.22 -9.86
CA PHE A 272 -18.84 13.89 -10.93
C PHE A 272 -18.47 12.60 -11.69
N ASN A 273 -17.18 12.41 -11.97
CA ASN A 273 -16.69 11.28 -12.76
C ASN A 273 -16.61 9.94 -11.98
N ASN A 274 -16.52 9.97 -10.64
CA ASN A 274 -16.21 8.77 -9.83
C ASN A 274 -17.25 8.44 -8.75
N LYS A 275 -18.14 9.38 -8.40
CA LYS A 275 -19.20 9.19 -7.41
C LYS A 275 -20.27 8.23 -7.95
N ALA A 276 -20.69 7.28 -7.12
CA ALA A 276 -21.82 6.40 -7.44
C ALA A 276 -23.12 7.19 -7.68
N LEU A 277 -23.88 6.75 -8.67
CA LEU A 277 -25.22 7.25 -8.98
C LEU A 277 -26.19 6.87 -7.85
N GLY A 278 -27.16 7.73 -7.54
CA GLY A 278 -28.23 7.46 -6.56
C GLY A 278 -27.92 7.78 -5.10
N CYS A 279 -26.64 7.88 -4.69
CA CYS A 279 -26.29 8.37 -3.35
C CYS A 279 -26.45 9.90 -3.26
N GLU A 280 -27.00 10.42 -2.16
CA GLU A 280 -26.99 11.87 -1.89
C GLU A 280 -25.63 12.37 -1.40
N MET A 281 -25.42 13.70 -1.40
CA MET A 281 -24.28 14.35 -0.76
C MET A 281 -24.76 15.35 0.29
N ASN A 282 -23.90 15.65 1.26
CA ASN A 282 -24.29 16.41 2.45
C ASN A 282 -23.09 17.12 3.09
N SER A 283 -22.93 18.42 2.83
CA SER A 283 -21.92 19.28 3.47
C SER A 283 -22.10 20.75 3.14
N ASP A 284 -21.28 21.63 3.72
CA ASP A 284 -21.36 23.08 3.54
C ASP A 284 -20.98 23.57 2.13
N THR A 285 -20.02 22.94 1.44
CA THR A 285 -19.52 23.41 0.13
C THR A 285 -20.44 22.92 -0.99
N HIS A 286 -20.84 23.81 -1.90
CA HIS A 286 -21.73 23.51 -3.02
C HIS A 286 -21.11 23.98 -4.34
N TYR A 287 -21.17 23.15 -5.40
CA TYR A 287 -20.70 23.50 -6.74
C TYR A 287 -21.49 22.77 -7.83
N THR A 288 -21.81 23.43 -8.94
CA THR A 288 -22.59 22.85 -10.04
C THR A 288 -21.70 22.53 -11.24
N VAL A 289 -21.80 21.31 -11.76
CA VAL A 289 -21.09 20.85 -12.97
C VAL A 289 -22.09 20.70 -14.12
N GLN A 290 -21.72 21.17 -15.32
CA GLN A 290 -22.49 20.94 -16.55
C GLN A 290 -21.91 19.75 -17.33
N HIS A 291 -22.76 18.82 -17.77
CA HIS A 291 -22.33 17.70 -18.60
C HIS A 291 -22.52 18.03 -20.09
N THR A 292 -21.40 18.32 -20.77
CA THR A 292 -21.38 18.77 -22.17
C THR A 292 -21.10 17.64 -23.17
N GLU A 293 -20.53 16.53 -22.71
CA GLU A 293 -20.07 15.44 -23.58
C GLU A 293 -21.25 14.58 -24.07
N GLY A 294 -21.41 14.47 -25.39
CA GLY A 294 -22.54 13.76 -26.01
C GLY A 294 -23.89 14.49 -26.03
N TYR A 295 -23.96 15.72 -25.48
CA TYR A 295 -25.19 16.53 -25.46
C TYR A 295 -25.11 17.78 -26.35
N SER A 296 -26.27 18.25 -26.80
CA SER A 296 -26.44 19.57 -27.42
C SER A 296 -26.97 20.56 -26.37
N PRO A 297 -26.67 21.87 -26.44
CA PRO A 297 -27.31 22.86 -25.56
C PRO A 297 -28.85 22.77 -25.60
N LEU A 298 -29.57 22.84 -24.49
CA LEU A 298 -29.12 23.10 -23.11
C LEU A 298 -28.52 21.85 -22.44
N TYR A 299 -27.38 22.02 -21.76
CA TYR A 299 -26.69 20.94 -21.06
C TYR A 299 -27.35 20.62 -19.71
N PRO A 300 -27.43 19.34 -19.30
CA PRO A 300 -27.86 18.98 -17.96
C PRO A 300 -26.83 19.42 -16.90
N GLU A 301 -27.34 19.92 -15.77
CA GLU A 301 -26.56 20.43 -14.65
C GLU A 301 -26.71 19.53 -13.42
N TYR A 302 -25.63 19.36 -12.66
CA TYR A 302 -25.58 18.52 -11.45
C TYR A 302 -24.97 19.31 -10.29
N ALA A 303 -25.73 19.49 -9.21
CA ALA A 303 -25.25 20.11 -7.97
C ALA A 303 -24.51 19.08 -7.11
N LEU A 304 -23.27 19.38 -6.74
CA LEU A 304 -22.39 18.54 -5.94
C LEU A 304 -22.10 19.20 -4.59
N GLN A 305 -21.87 18.41 -3.55
CA GLN A 305 -21.54 18.90 -2.21
C GLN A 305 -20.36 18.14 -1.59
N TRP A 306 -19.54 18.83 -0.79
CA TRP A 306 -18.46 18.23 0.02
C TRP A 306 -18.06 19.14 1.20
N GLN A 307 -17.41 18.58 2.21
CA GLN A 307 -16.87 19.34 3.34
C GLN A 307 -15.45 19.80 3.01
N THR A 308 -15.17 21.07 3.23
CA THR A 308 -13.78 21.56 3.27
C THR A 308 -13.24 21.33 4.68
N ALA A 309 -12.20 20.51 4.82
CA ALA A 309 -11.65 20.13 6.13
C ALA A 309 -10.91 21.32 6.80
N LYS A 310 -10.94 21.36 8.14
CA LYS A 310 -10.38 22.44 8.95
C LYS A 310 -8.99 22.07 9.50
N PRO A 311 -7.96 22.92 9.35
CA PRO A 311 -6.65 22.65 9.92
C PRO A 311 -6.71 22.67 11.44
N THR A 312 -6.22 21.60 12.07
CA THR A 312 -6.21 21.41 13.53
C THR A 312 -4.79 21.11 13.99
N THR A 313 -4.27 21.92 14.91
CA THR A 313 -2.86 21.85 15.33
C THR A 313 -2.61 20.69 16.28
N VAL A 314 -1.70 19.79 15.90
CA VAL A 314 -1.18 18.72 16.73
C VAL A 314 0.09 19.21 17.43
N SER A 315 0.06 19.22 18.77
CA SER A 315 1.17 19.61 19.63
C SER A 315 1.91 18.38 20.14
N PHE A 316 3.22 18.50 20.33
CA PHE A 316 4.11 17.41 20.76
C PHE A 316 4.85 17.78 22.05
N ARG A 317 5.01 16.80 22.94
CA ARG A 317 5.91 16.88 24.10
C ARG A 317 6.90 15.72 24.03
N VAL A 318 8.18 16.05 23.95
CA VAL A 318 9.29 15.09 23.96
C VAL A 318 9.97 15.19 25.32
N THR A 319 10.01 14.09 26.07
CA THR A 319 10.78 14.02 27.32
C THR A 319 12.08 13.27 27.07
N LEU A 320 13.21 13.90 27.36
CA LEU A 320 14.56 13.33 27.26
C LEU A 320 15.06 12.85 28.62
N GLN A 321 15.90 11.82 28.61
CA GLN A 321 16.59 11.29 29.81
C GLN A 321 17.94 11.97 30.05
N ASN A 322 18.54 12.59 29.04
CA ASN A 322 19.85 13.25 29.14
C ASN A 322 19.79 14.56 29.95
N GLN A 323 20.92 14.93 30.54
CA GLN A 323 21.09 16.28 31.06
C GLN A 323 21.29 17.28 29.91
N ARG A 324 20.69 18.46 30.04
CA ARG A 324 20.75 19.51 29.01
C ARG A 324 22.17 19.95 28.64
N THR A 325 23.11 19.76 29.56
CA THR A 325 24.56 20.04 29.43
C THR A 325 25.34 19.00 28.61
N GLU A 326 24.77 17.84 28.34
CA GLU A 326 25.40 16.74 27.58
C GLU A 326 25.09 16.83 26.07
N LEU A 327 24.06 17.60 25.72
CA LEU A 327 23.52 17.71 24.36
C LEU A 327 24.01 18.99 23.66
N PRO A 328 24.32 18.94 22.35
CA PRO A 328 24.58 20.13 21.53
C PRO A 328 23.43 21.15 21.56
N ALA A 329 23.74 22.44 21.46
CA ALA A 329 22.74 23.52 21.53
C ALA A 329 21.69 23.48 20.40
N ASP A 330 22.02 22.87 19.26
CA ASP A 330 21.16 22.65 18.09
C ASP A 330 20.19 21.45 18.23
N THR A 331 20.30 20.66 19.30
CA THR A 331 19.54 19.41 19.47
C THR A 331 18.02 19.60 19.41
N ASP A 332 17.47 20.67 20.01
CA ASP A 332 16.02 20.91 19.99
C ASP A 332 15.52 21.19 18.58
N SER A 333 16.26 22.00 17.80
CA SER A 333 15.92 22.29 16.41
C SER A 333 15.98 21.03 15.55
N ARG A 334 16.96 20.16 15.78
CA ARG A 334 17.06 18.85 15.10
C ARG A 334 15.91 17.90 15.48
N ILE A 335 15.49 17.87 16.75
CA ILE A 335 14.32 17.10 17.20
C ILE A 335 13.02 17.65 16.57
N GLN A 336 12.84 18.97 16.55
CA GLN A 336 11.70 19.63 15.91
C GLN A 336 11.62 19.31 14.41
N GLN A 337 12.75 19.44 13.70
CA GLN A 337 12.84 19.09 12.28
C GLN A 337 12.62 17.59 12.04
N ALA A 338 13.13 16.70 12.91
CA ALA A 338 12.90 15.27 12.81
C ALA A 338 11.42 14.90 12.99
N ILE A 339 10.72 15.53 13.95
CA ILE A 339 9.28 15.35 14.14
C ILE A 339 8.49 15.87 12.94
N ILE A 340 8.81 17.06 12.43
CA ILE A 340 8.15 17.62 11.24
C ILE A 340 8.38 16.70 10.03
N LYS A 341 9.63 16.26 9.79
CA LYS A 341 9.98 15.31 8.71
C LYS A 341 9.21 14.00 8.84
N THR A 342 9.08 13.47 10.06
CA THR A 342 8.30 12.26 10.35
C THR A 342 6.80 12.50 10.14
N PHE A 343 6.28 13.68 10.50
CA PHE A 343 4.86 14.05 10.41
C PHE A 343 4.39 14.24 8.95
N THR A 344 5.22 14.90 8.14
CA THR A 344 4.99 15.10 6.68
C THR A 344 5.35 13.87 5.84
N GLY A 345 5.86 12.80 6.47
CA GLY A 345 6.24 11.55 5.80
C GLY A 345 7.50 11.64 4.92
N GLN A 346 8.32 12.66 5.15
CA GLN A 346 9.58 12.87 4.45
C GLN A 346 10.73 12.02 5.02
N ASP A 347 10.47 11.12 5.96
CA ASP A 347 11.45 10.30 6.70
C ASP A 347 11.78 8.95 6.05
N ASP A 348 11.28 8.69 4.84
CA ASP A 348 11.41 7.45 4.06
C ASP A 348 10.82 6.18 4.72
N ILE A 349 10.17 6.31 5.88
CA ILE A 349 9.70 5.20 6.73
C ILE A 349 8.19 5.30 6.98
N ASN A 350 7.66 6.49 7.22
CA ASN A 350 6.29 6.70 7.69
C ASN A 350 5.45 7.53 6.70
N ALA A 351 4.22 7.09 6.41
CA ALA A 351 3.27 7.81 5.55
C ALA A 351 2.75 9.09 6.23
N ALA A 352 2.71 10.25 5.57
CA ALA A 352 2.24 11.54 6.15
C ALA A 352 0.96 11.42 7.02
N ALA A 353 0.83 12.22 8.08
CA ALA A 353 -0.36 12.22 8.93
C ALA A 353 -1.60 12.73 8.16
N THR A 354 -2.71 11.97 8.20
CA THR A 354 -3.93 12.26 7.42
C THR A 354 -5.19 12.50 8.26
N ILE A 355 -6.23 13.10 7.64
CA ILE A 355 -7.58 13.31 8.17
C ILE A 355 -8.15 12.00 8.74
N GLY A 356 -8.79 12.10 9.91
CA GLY A 356 -9.48 10.98 10.57
C GLY A 356 -8.59 9.82 11.07
N ALA A 357 -7.27 9.87 10.84
CA ALA A 357 -6.35 8.82 11.27
C ALA A 357 -5.95 8.96 12.75
N LEU A 358 -5.65 7.83 13.39
CA LEU A 358 -4.92 7.79 14.65
C LEU A 358 -3.44 8.10 14.38
N ILE A 359 -2.90 9.09 15.07
CA ILE A 359 -1.47 9.44 15.08
C ILE A 359 -0.86 8.89 16.38
N PRO A 360 -0.19 7.72 16.37
CA PRO A 360 0.46 7.17 17.56
C PRO A 360 1.84 7.79 17.80
N ALA A 361 2.20 8.01 19.07
CA ALA A 361 3.52 8.53 19.44
C ALA A 361 4.68 7.61 19.02
N GLY A 362 4.45 6.28 19.02
CA GLY A 362 5.43 5.26 18.63
C GLY A 362 6.12 5.51 17.28
N ARG A 363 5.40 6.16 16.35
CA ARG A 363 5.89 6.56 15.03
C ARG A 363 7.11 7.49 15.07
N PHE A 364 7.19 8.36 16.07
CA PHE A 364 8.17 9.47 16.10
C PHE A 364 9.50 9.10 16.76
N TYR A 365 9.56 7.99 17.51
CA TYR A 365 10.76 7.61 18.26
C TYR A 365 11.98 7.35 17.36
N ALA A 366 11.80 6.66 16.23
CA ALA A 366 12.91 6.36 15.31
C ALA A 366 13.49 7.63 14.67
N GLY A 367 12.63 8.55 14.22
CA GLY A 367 13.05 9.83 13.64
C GLY A 367 13.75 10.73 14.65
N VAL A 368 13.21 10.81 15.89
CA VAL A 368 13.82 11.60 16.98
C VAL A 368 15.15 10.98 17.43
N ALA A 369 15.25 9.66 17.58
CA ALA A 369 16.50 9.00 17.98
C ALA A 369 17.63 9.19 16.92
N ALA A 370 17.26 9.20 15.64
CA ALA A 370 18.19 9.53 14.55
C ALA A 370 18.70 10.99 14.58
N ALA A 371 18.11 11.88 15.39
CA ALA A 371 18.55 13.27 15.49
C ALA A 371 19.94 13.41 16.14
N ASP A 372 20.28 12.62 17.17
CA ASP A 372 21.67 12.38 17.65
C ASP A 372 21.78 10.93 18.17
N PRO A 373 22.18 9.97 17.31
CA PRO A 373 22.17 8.54 17.64
C PRO A 373 23.30 8.11 18.60
N VAL A 374 24.14 9.04 19.06
CA VAL A 374 25.24 8.76 20.00
C VAL A 374 24.91 9.25 21.40
N ARG A 375 24.09 10.31 21.53
CA ARG A 375 23.81 10.94 22.83
C ARG A 375 22.34 10.94 23.23
N LEU A 376 21.39 10.80 22.30
CA LEU A 376 19.99 11.08 22.60
C LEU A 376 19.22 9.87 23.16
N ASN A 377 18.83 9.97 24.42
CA ASN A 377 17.98 9.01 25.12
C ASN A 377 16.59 9.62 25.35
N ILE A 378 15.55 8.99 24.79
CA ILE A 378 14.16 9.46 24.82
C ILE A 378 13.41 8.71 25.92
N ALA A 379 12.80 9.43 26.86
CA ALA A 379 11.94 8.85 27.89
C ALA A 379 10.54 8.54 27.35
N VAL A 380 9.87 9.56 26.78
CA VAL A 380 8.54 9.43 26.20
C VAL A 380 8.28 10.54 25.18
N ILE A 381 7.47 10.24 24.16
CA ILE A 381 6.86 11.21 23.25
C ILE A 381 5.34 11.18 23.49
N GLU A 382 4.72 12.34 23.64
CA GLU A 382 3.28 12.51 23.86
C GLU A 382 2.72 13.54 22.88
N LEU A 383 1.45 13.37 22.50
CA LEU A 383 0.72 14.23 21.58
C LEU A 383 -0.49 14.87 22.26
N SER A 384 -0.94 16.01 21.74
CA SER A 384 -2.12 16.74 22.22
C SER A 384 -2.79 17.57 21.11
N LEU A 385 -4.12 17.74 21.19
CA LEU A 385 -4.89 18.66 20.33
C LEU A 385 -5.19 20.01 20.99
N ASP A 386 -5.11 20.09 22.32
CA ASP A 386 -5.44 21.29 23.11
C ASP A 386 -4.24 21.86 23.89
N ALA A 387 -3.08 21.19 23.78
CA ALA A 387 -1.85 21.44 24.53
C ALA A 387 -2.00 21.33 26.07
N GLN A 388 -3.08 20.73 26.56
CA GLN A 388 -3.34 20.52 28.00
C GLN A 388 -3.44 19.04 28.36
N HIS A 389 -4.13 18.23 27.54
CA HIS A 389 -4.25 16.79 27.72
C HIS A 389 -3.27 16.06 26.80
N TRP A 390 -2.36 15.29 27.39
CA TRP A 390 -1.27 14.61 26.71
C TRP A 390 -1.50 13.09 26.71
N SER A 391 -1.29 12.46 25.56
CA SER A 391 -1.50 11.01 25.37
C SER A 391 -0.44 10.39 24.47
N SER A 392 -0.33 9.06 24.50
CA SER A 392 0.54 8.27 23.61
C SER A 392 0.01 8.16 22.16
N GLY A 393 -1.07 8.85 21.83
CA GLY A 393 -1.64 8.92 20.49
C GLY A 393 -2.93 9.74 20.46
N VAL A 394 -3.24 10.31 19.29
CA VAL A 394 -4.34 11.26 19.08
C VAL A 394 -5.12 10.88 17.82
N THR A 395 -6.46 10.90 17.89
CA THR A 395 -7.35 10.67 16.73
C THR A 395 -8.04 11.99 16.37
N LEU A 396 -7.99 12.37 15.10
CA LEU A 396 -8.67 13.58 14.60
C LEU A 396 -10.10 13.31 14.12
N GLY A 397 -10.90 14.37 14.01
CA GLY A 397 -12.20 14.34 13.33
C GLY A 397 -12.05 14.06 11.82
N ILE A 398 -13.12 13.55 11.21
CA ILE A 398 -13.20 13.35 9.74
C ILE A 398 -13.29 14.68 8.97
N ASP A 399 -13.57 15.77 9.68
CA ASP A 399 -13.60 17.15 9.18
C ASP A 399 -12.31 17.94 9.52
N GLN A 400 -11.28 17.28 10.06
CA GLN A 400 -10.06 17.91 10.58
C GLN A 400 -8.79 17.39 9.90
N VAL A 401 -7.99 18.29 9.31
CA VAL A 401 -6.66 17.95 8.77
C VAL A 401 -5.57 18.28 9.79
N PRO A 402 -4.65 17.34 10.10
CA PRO A 402 -3.60 17.57 11.08
C PRO A 402 -2.52 18.52 10.55
N VAL A 403 -2.18 19.55 11.33
CA VAL A 403 -1.05 20.45 11.06
C VAL A 403 -0.12 20.54 12.28
N THR A 404 1.17 20.78 12.08
CA THR A 404 2.12 21.01 13.18
C THR A 404 3.18 22.04 12.79
N SER A 405 3.84 22.63 13.77
CA SER A 405 4.85 23.69 13.61
C SER A 405 5.92 23.59 14.70
N GLU A 406 7.11 24.15 14.48
CA GLU A 406 8.21 24.13 15.45
C GLU A 406 7.79 24.66 16.83
N THR A 407 6.91 25.68 16.84
CA THR A 407 6.32 26.29 18.05
C THR A 407 5.35 25.38 18.82
N ALA A 408 4.84 24.31 18.21
CA ALA A 408 3.92 23.35 18.84
C ALA A 408 4.65 22.15 19.48
N ILE A 409 5.99 22.12 19.43
CA ILE A 409 6.83 21.02 19.89
C ILE A 409 7.65 21.48 21.11
N GLN A 410 7.42 20.85 22.27
CA GLN A 410 8.10 21.14 23.53
C GLN A 410 9.05 20.00 23.92
N VAL A 411 10.25 20.35 24.42
CA VAL A 411 11.26 19.40 24.89
C VAL A 411 11.49 19.60 26.40
N VAL A 412 11.41 18.52 27.19
CA VAL A 412 11.46 18.52 28.67
C VAL A 412 12.42 17.41 29.16
N THR A 413 12.95 17.49 30.38
CA THR A 413 13.91 16.51 30.94
C THR A 413 13.43 15.93 32.28
N ALA A 414 13.73 14.64 32.55
CA ALA A 414 13.45 13.95 33.82
C ALA A 414 14.57 12.95 34.20
N GLU A 415 14.69 12.59 35.49
CA GLU A 415 15.90 11.95 36.07
C GLU A 415 15.78 10.45 36.47
N LEU A 416 16.92 9.72 36.36
CA LEU A 416 17.32 8.41 36.97
C LEU A 416 16.65 7.09 36.50
N PRO A 417 17.34 5.92 36.59
CA PRO A 417 18.74 5.62 36.26
C PRO A 417 18.93 4.33 35.38
N GLU A 418 20.17 3.84 35.25
CA GLU A 418 20.74 3.05 34.13
C GLU A 418 20.50 1.52 34.07
N ASP A 419 20.78 0.95 32.89
CA ASP A 419 20.93 -0.48 32.56
C ASP A 419 22.11 -0.61 31.54
N ASP A 420 22.90 -1.69 31.54
CA ASP A 420 24.25 -1.71 30.88
C ASP A 420 24.51 -2.97 30.02
N THR A 421 24.88 -2.79 28.73
CA THR A 421 25.36 -3.85 27.81
C THR A 421 26.34 -3.29 26.76
N GLY A 422 27.30 -4.11 26.28
CA GLY A 422 28.33 -3.67 25.32
C GLY A 422 28.72 -4.71 24.25
N TYR A 423 29.11 -4.22 23.07
CA TYR A 423 29.46 -4.98 21.84
C TYR A 423 30.91 -4.71 21.36
N ALA A 424 31.48 -5.61 20.54
CA ALA A 424 32.50 -5.37 19.48
C ALA A 424 32.72 -6.68 18.65
N ALA A 425 32.53 -6.79 17.33
CA ALA A 425 33.24 -6.20 16.16
C ALA A 425 34.72 -6.69 16.03
N SER A 426 35.09 -7.64 15.13
CA SER A 426 35.31 -7.54 13.65
C SER A 426 36.57 -6.72 13.26
N LEU A 427 37.44 -7.02 12.28
CA LEU A 427 37.43 -7.69 10.94
C LEU A 427 38.73 -8.55 10.73
N ALA A 428 39.05 -9.28 9.63
CA ALA A 428 38.34 -10.03 8.56
C ALA A 428 39.39 -10.76 7.64
N LEU A 429 38.93 -11.56 6.66
CA LEU A 429 39.61 -11.96 5.40
C LEU A 429 40.82 -12.95 5.44
N ASN A 430 40.53 -14.26 5.30
CA ASN A 430 40.73 -15.06 4.05
C ASN A 430 41.00 -16.57 4.30
N ALA A 431 40.21 -17.47 3.64
CA ALA A 431 40.54 -18.85 3.18
C ALA A 431 39.37 -19.89 3.25
N VAL A 432 38.12 -19.57 2.92
CA VAL A 432 37.52 -19.61 1.55
C VAL A 432 37.34 -21.00 0.86
N ILE A 433 38.03 -22.09 1.23
CA ILE A 433 38.16 -23.24 0.29
C ILE A 433 37.25 -24.46 0.56
N ALA A 434 36.70 -24.67 1.76
CA ALA A 434 35.80 -25.81 2.05
C ALA A 434 34.30 -25.52 1.82
N THR A 435 33.90 -24.25 1.80
CA THR A 435 32.49 -23.82 1.65
C THR A 435 31.90 -23.97 0.24
N PHE A 436 32.70 -24.41 -0.72
CA PHE A 436 32.34 -24.39 -2.15
C PHE A 436 31.22 -25.40 -2.52
N GLU A 437 31.00 -26.45 -1.74
CA GLU A 437 29.99 -27.48 -2.07
C GLU A 437 28.57 -27.17 -1.55
N GLN A 438 28.43 -26.53 -0.38
CA GLN A 438 27.11 -26.08 0.12
C GLN A 438 26.63 -24.74 -0.47
N ALA A 439 27.54 -23.95 -1.04
CA ALA A 439 27.24 -22.65 -1.63
C ALA A 439 26.75 -22.72 -3.09
N VAL A 440 26.98 -23.82 -3.81
CA VAL A 440 26.80 -23.88 -5.29
C VAL A 440 25.45 -24.47 -5.75
N SER A 441 24.81 -25.36 -4.99
CA SER A 441 23.49 -25.88 -5.40
C SER A 441 22.34 -24.93 -5.00
N LEU A 442 21.80 -24.21 -5.99
CA LEU A 442 20.53 -23.49 -5.83
C LEU A 442 19.33 -24.44 -5.86
N GLU A 443 19.38 -25.56 -6.59
CA GLU A 443 18.23 -26.42 -6.92
C GLU A 443 17.33 -26.73 -5.72
N ARG A 444 17.89 -27.17 -4.59
CA ARG A 444 17.10 -27.53 -3.40
C ARG A 444 16.43 -26.33 -2.72
N PHE A 445 17.05 -25.15 -2.77
CA PHE A 445 16.38 -23.92 -2.35
C PHE A 445 15.33 -23.50 -3.37
N THR A 446 15.66 -23.53 -4.66
CA THR A 446 14.76 -23.15 -5.75
C THR A 446 13.47 -23.98 -5.74
N ASP A 447 13.52 -25.30 -5.54
CA ASP A 447 12.31 -26.13 -5.45
C ASP A 447 11.48 -25.81 -4.19
N THR A 448 12.13 -25.57 -3.04
CA THR A 448 11.45 -25.21 -1.79
C THR A 448 10.80 -23.82 -1.91
N PHE A 449 11.50 -22.88 -2.53
CA PHE A 449 11.03 -21.52 -2.82
C PHE A 449 9.88 -21.52 -3.83
N LEU A 450 10.03 -22.27 -4.93
CA LEU A 450 9.00 -22.39 -5.95
C LEU A 450 7.74 -22.99 -5.35
N THR A 451 7.86 -24.08 -4.59
CA THR A 451 6.68 -24.74 -4.00
C THR A 451 6.06 -23.98 -2.83
N ALA A 452 6.85 -23.46 -1.88
CA ALA A 452 6.30 -22.81 -0.69
C ALA A 452 5.88 -21.34 -0.89
N LEU A 453 6.45 -20.65 -1.87
CA LEU A 453 6.28 -19.21 -2.08
C LEU A 453 5.69 -18.84 -3.44
N TRP A 454 6.29 -19.34 -4.52
CA TRP A 454 6.07 -18.79 -5.86
C TRP A 454 4.86 -19.38 -6.58
N ASP A 455 4.73 -20.71 -6.59
CA ASP A 455 3.63 -21.40 -7.25
C ASP A 455 2.35 -21.31 -6.42
N ILE A 456 1.35 -20.61 -6.96
CA ILE A 456 0.04 -20.43 -6.33
C ILE A 456 -0.71 -21.76 -6.10
N GLU A 457 -0.37 -22.87 -6.76
CA GLU A 457 -0.93 -24.21 -6.48
C GLU A 457 -0.44 -24.79 -5.16
N THR A 458 0.84 -24.66 -4.86
CA THR A 458 1.47 -25.29 -3.70
C THR A 458 1.83 -24.31 -2.57
N ALA A 459 1.76 -23.00 -2.83
CA ALA A 459 2.15 -21.96 -1.88
C ALA A 459 1.48 -22.14 -0.52
N GLN A 460 2.30 -21.99 0.52
CA GLN A 460 1.91 -22.07 1.92
C GLN A 460 1.44 -20.69 2.41
N THR A 461 1.00 -20.60 3.67
CA THR A 461 0.39 -19.39 4.27
C THR A 461 1.12 -18.09 3.91
N TYR A 462 2.45 -18.03 4.08
CA TYR A 462 3.25 -16.83 3.79
C TYR A 462 3.31 -16.47 2.28
N GLY A 463 3.48 -17.46 1.40
CA GLY A 463 3.46 -17.24 -0.06
C GLY A 463 2.09 -16.75 -0.54
N LEU A 464 1.02 -17.34 -0.01
CA LEU A 464 -0.35 -16.89 -0.28
C LEU A 464 -0.60 -15.47 0.24
N ASP A 465 -0.06 -15.08 1.39
CA ASP A 465 -0.19 -13.71 1.91
C ASP A 465 0.54 -12.68 1.03
N ILE A 466 1.70 -13.03 0.47
CA ILE A 466 2.39 -12.20 -0.54
C ILE A 466 1.56 -12.08 -1.81
N TRP A 467 1.07 -13.20 -2.37
CA TRP A 467 0.20 -13.19 -3.54
C TRP A 467 -1.09 -12.39 -3.30
N GLY A 468 -1.67 -12.45 -2.11
CA GLY A 468 -2.80 -11.62 -1.69
C GLY A 468 -2.51 -10.12 -1.76
N LYS A 469 -1.36 -9.67 -1.23
CA LYS A 469 -0.90 -8.27 -1.34
C LYS A 469 -0.61 -7.83 -2.77
N ILE A 470 -0.14 -8.75 -3.61
CA ILE A 470 0.07 -8.50 -5.05
C ILE A 470 -1.27 -8.30 -5.77
N VAL A 471 -2.26 -9.16 -5.56
CA VAL A 471 -3.55 -9.04 -6.30
C VAL A 471 -4.53 -8.05 -5.66
N GLY A 472 -4.29 -7.66 -4.40
CA GLY A 472 -5.09 -6.69 -3.65
C GLY A 472 -6.23 -7.30 -2.82
N VAL A 473 -6.03 -8.47 -2.18
CA VAL A 473 -7.02 -9.09 -1.27
C VAL A 473 -6.43 -9.52 0.07
N SER A 474 -7.24 -9.37 1.13
CA SER A 474 -6.96 -9.85 2.47
C SER A 474 -7.46 -11.28 2.69
N ARG A 475 -6.79 -12.01 3.58
CA ARG A 475 -7.21 -13.33 4.07
C ARG A 475 -8.43 -13.27 5.02
N TYR A 476 -8.69 -12.08 5.56
CA TYR A 476 -9.82 -11.81 6.43
C TYR A 476 -10.94 -11.19 5.59
N LEU A 477 -12.08 -11.86 5.53
CA LEU A 477 -13.30 -11.34 4.92
C LEU A 477 -14.30 -10.98 6.01
N THR A 478 -14.89 -9.79 5.92
CA THR A 478 -16.10 -9.46 6.67
C THR A 478 -17.26 -10.15 5.97
N VAL A 479 -17.87 -11.12 6.63
CA VAL A 479 -19.11 -11.73 6.16
C VAL A 479 -20.26 -11.01 6.86
N GLU A 480 -21.12 -10.39 6.05
CA GLU A 480 -22.46 -10.04 6.51
C GLU A 480 -23.25 -11.35 6.59
N ASP A 481 -23.17 -11.99 7.76
CA ASP A 481 -24.03 -13.12 8.09
C ASP A 481 -25.47 -12.58 8.19
N THR A 482 -26.28 -12.93 7.18
CA THR A 482 -27.74 -12.91 7.24
C THR A 482 -28.22 -14.36 7.31
N PRO A 483 -28.16 -15.04 8.48
CA PRO A 483 -28.78 -16.35 8.61
C PRO A 483 -30.29 -16.20 8.49
N ASP A 484 -30.96 -17.18 7.89
CA ASP A 484 -32.41 -17.31 8.03
C ASP A 484 -32.73 -17.73 9.48
N TYR A 485 -33.59 -16.97 10.15
CA TYR A 485 -33.99 -17.22 11.55
C TYR A 485 -35.42 -17.77 11.67
N LEU A 486 -35.67 -18.45 12.78
CA LEU A 486 -37.00 -18.73 13.31
C LEU A 486 -37.45 -17.50 14.14
N GLY A 487 -38.63 -16.94 13.86
CA GLY A 487 -39.18 -15.81 14.62
C GLY A 487 -40.50 -15.25 14.06
N PHE A 488 -40.82 -14.01 14.42
CA PHE A 488 -42.02 -13.28 14.01
C PHE A 488 -41.65 -12.16 12.99
N ASP A 489 -42.53 -11.17 12.76
CA ASP A 489 -42.35 -10.09 11.78
C ASP A 489 -40.98 -9.38 11.84
N GLU A 490 -40.30 -9.34 13.00
CA GLU A 490 -38.96 -8.75 13.12
C GLU A 490 -37.87 -9.48 12.31
N VAL A 491 -38.16 -10.69 11.80
CA VAL A 491 -37.26 -11.53 10.97
C VAL A 491 -37.42 -11.28 9.47
N GLU A 492 -38.54 -10.68 9.03
CA GLU A 492 -38.88 -10.50 7.60
C GLU A 492 -37.81 -9.71 6.82
N ILE A 493 -37.01 -8.90 7.51
CA ILE A 493 -35.88 -8.12 6.97
C ILE A 493 -34.71 -9.02 6.50
N THR A 494 -34.65 -10.29 6.89
CA THR A 494 -33.47 -11.18 6.68
C THR A 494 -33.71 -12.42 5.81
N ALA A 495 -34.96 -12.78 5.53
CA ALA A 495 -35.28 -13.99 4.75
C ALA A 495 -35.36 -13.69 3.24
N ILE A 496 -34.71 -14.52 2.42
CA ILE A 496 -34.66 -14.35 0.95
C ILE A 496 -36.06 -14.48 0.30
N ASP A 497 -37.00 -15.18 0.94
CA ASP A 497 -38.37 -15.42 0.44
C ASP A 497 -39.50 -14.85 1.35
N GLY A 498 -39.19 -13.92 2.26
CA GLY A 498 -40.21 -13.16 3.01
C GLY A 498 -41.09 -13.97 3.99
N TYR A 499 -40.62 -15.13 4.47
CA TYR A 499 -41.29 -15.91 5.51
C TYR A 499 -40.28 -16.41 6.57
N PRO A 500 -40.60 -16.37 7.87
CA PRO A 500 -39.74 -16.93 8.92
C PRO A 500 -39.66 -18.45 8.83
N GLN A 501 -38.49 -19.00 9.18
CA GLN A 501 -38.22 -20.45 9.04
C GLN A 501 -39.01 -21.30 10.05
N PRO A 502 -39.29 -22.58 9.76
CA PRO A 502 -40.00 -23.47 10.68
C PRO A 502 -39.23 -23.81 11.97
N PHE A 503 -39.95 -24.32 12.97
CA PHE A 503 -39.34 -24.92 14.17
C PHE A 503 -38.37 -26.05 13.80
N ASP A 504 -37.32 -26.19 14.59
CA ASP A 504 -36.21 -27.16 14.42
C ASP A 504 -35.39 -27.06 13.11
N VAL A 505 -35.62 -26.03 12.29
CA VAL A 505 -34.83 -25.77 11.06
C VAL A 505 -33.74 -24.71 11.27
N SER A 506 -34.03 -23.64 12.01
CA SER A 506 -33.11 -22.51 12.22
C SER A 506 -33.10 -22.01 13.68
N PRO A 507 -32.02 -21.35 14.14
CA PRO A 507 -31.97 -20.71 15.45
C PRO A 507 -33.06 -19.65 15.62
N PHE A 508 -33.56 -19.49 16.85
CA PHE A 508 -34.48 -18.41 17.20
C PHE A 508 -33.79 -17.04 17.06
N TYR A 509 -34.49 -16.07 16.50
CA TYR A 509 -33.96 -14.72 16.28
C TYR A 509 -33.52 -14.05 17.58
N ALA A 510 -32.23 -13.70 17.66
CA ALA A 510 -31.59 -13.10 18.83
C ALA A 510 -31.19 -11.63 18.62
N GLY A 511 -31.72 -10.97 17.58
CA GLY A 511 -31.34 -9.62 17.15
C GLY A 511 -30.14 -9.59 16.19
N LEU A 512 -29.93 -8.42 15.58
CA LEU A 512 -28.84 -8.13 14.65
C LEU A 512 -27.47 -8.51 15.24
N GLN A 513 -26.86 -9.56 14.70
CA GLN A 513 -25.48 -9.91 15.04
C GLN A 513 -24.50 -8.99 14.30
N PRO A 514 -23.40 -8.56 14.93
CA PRO A 514 -22.35 -7.83 14.22
C PRO A 514 -21.68 -8.74 13.18
N SER A 515 -21.32 -8.17 12.03
CA SER A 515 -20.66 -8.88 10.92
C SER A 515 -19.44 -9.67 11.39
N SER A 516 -19.37 -10.96 11.07
CA SER A 516 -18.29 -11.84 11.51
C SER A 516 -17.05 -11.67 10.62
N VAL A 517 -15.88 -11.44 11.23
CA VAL A 517 -14.61 -11.39 10.49
C VAL A 517 -14.06 -12.81 10.39
N VAL A 518 -14.26 -13.44 9.24
CA VAL A 518 -13.86 -14.83 8.98
C VAL A 518 -12.45 -14.85 8.38
N ARG A 519 -11.53 -15.55 9.04
CA ARG A 519 -10.19 -15.84 8.51
C ARG A 519 -10.26 -17.07 7.59
N LEU A 520 -9.97 -16.89 6.31
CA LEU A 520 -9.96 -18.00 5.34
C LEU A 520 -8.83 -19.01 5.61
N THR A 521 -9.12 -20.28 5.31
CA THR A 521 -8.12 -21.35 5.18
C THR A 521 -7.23 -21.12 3.95
N ASP A 522 -6.06 -21.77 3.90
CA ASP A 522 -5.10 -21.57 2.81
C ASP A 522 -5.71 -21.94 1.43
N ASP A 523 -6.51 -23.01 1.35
CA ASP A 523 -7.18 -23.41 0.10
C ASP A 523 -8.29 -22.42 -0.32
N ALA A 524 -9.09 -21.93 0.63
CA ALA A 524 -10.12 -20.92 0.34
C ALA A 524 -9.49 -19.58 -0.07
N TYR A 525 -8.38 -19.19 0.56
CA TYR A 525 -7.64 -17.98 0.22
C TYR A 525 -6.93 -18.10 -1.14
N ARG A 526 -6.40 -19.27 -1.49
CA ARG A 526 -5.89 -19.57 -2.83
C ARG A 526 -6.98 -19.39 -3.90
N LYS A 527 -8.22 -19.83 -3.63
CA LYS A 527 -9.38 -19.57 -4.51
C LYS A 527 -9.68 -18.07 -4.61
N LEU A 528 -9.68 -17.32 -3.50
CA LEU A 528 -9.87 -15.86 -3.47
C LEU A 528 -8.82 -15.10 -4.32
N ILE A 529 -7.54 -15.45 -4.19
CA ILE A 529 -6.43 -14.80 -4.92
C ILE A 529 -6.56 -15.05 -6.43
N ARG A 530 -6.82 -16.30 -6.84
CA ARG A 530 -7.07 -16.65 -8.25
C ARG A 530 -8.28 -15.89 -8.80
N ALA A 531 -9.34 -15.79 -8.01
CA ALA A 531 -10.54 -15.07 -8.41
C ALA A 531 -10.30 -13.57 -8.57
N LYS A 532 -9.55 -12.95 -7.64
CA LYS A 532 -9.13 -11.55 -7.79
C LYS A 532 -8.28 -11.36 -9.04
N THR A 533 -7.29 -12.23 -9.24
CA THR A 533 -6.43 -12.20 -10.43
C THR A 533 -7.27 -12.26 -11.71
N PHE A 534 -8.25 -13.15 -11.77
CA PHE A 534 -9.17 -13.25 -12.90
C PHE A 534 -10.02 -11.98 -13.08
N SER A 535 -10.59 -11.44 -12.00
CA SER A 535 -11.39 -10.20 -12.04
C SER A 535 -10.60 -8.99 -12.58
N ASN A 536 -9.29 -8.96 -12.33
CA ASN A 536 -8.41 -7.88 -12.78
C ASN A 536 -8.02 -7.99 -14.27
N ILE A 537 -8.26 -9.13 -14.94
CA ILE A 537 -7.82 -9.39 -16.33
C ILE A 537 -8.97 -9.77 -17.29
N THR A 538 -10.21 -9.79 -16.82
CA THR A 538 -11.37 -10.29 -17.56
C THR A 538 -12.23 -9.16 -18.13
N ASP A 539 -12.87 -9.45 -19.26
CA ASP A 539 -13.87 -8.58 -19.91
C ASP A 539 -15.29 -8.72 -19.32
N ALA A 540 -15.45 -9.54 -18.27
CA ALA A 540 -16.71 -9.86 -17.60
C ALA A 540 -17.82 -10.42 -18.53
N THR A 541 -17.46 -10.92 -19.73
CA THR A 541 -18.42 -11.56 -20.63
C THR A 541 -18.85 -12.94 -20.11
N ILE A 542 -20.06 -13.40 -20.45
CA ILE A 542 -20.58 -14.72 -20.01
C ILE A 542 -19.59 -15.88 -20.31
N PRO A 543 -18.91 -15.97 -21.47
CA PRO A 543 -17.88 -16.98 -21.69
C PRO A 543 -16.69 -16.87 -20.73
N SER A 544 -16.23 -15.66 -20.42
CA SER A 544 -15.15 -15.41 -19.46
C SER A 544 -15.58 -15.75 -18.02
N VAL A 545 -16.78 -15.33 -17.60
CA VAL A 545 -17.36 -15.69 -16.29
C VAL A 545 -17.54 -17.22 -16.16
N ASN A 546 -18.01 -17.90 -17.22
CA ASN A 546 -18.12 -19.36 -17.23
C ASN A 546 -16.76 -20.07 -17.19
N ARG A 547 -15.73 -19.50 -17.84
CA ARG A 547 -14.35 -20.01 -17.73
C ARG A 547 -13.83 -19.86 -16.30
N PHE A 548 -14.12 -18.74 -15.65
CA PHE A 548 -13.77 -18.45 -14.27
C PHE A 548 -14.45 -19.37 -13.25
N LEU A 549 -15.77 -19.51 -13.34
CA LEU A 549 -16.53 -20.42 -12.47
C LEU A 549 -16.03 -21.87 -12.62
N ARG A 550 -15.71 -22.30 -13.84
CA ARG A 550 -15.06 -23.61 -14.07
C ARG A 550 -13.71 -23.71 -13.36
N ILE A 551 -12.85 -22.69 -13.43
CA ILE A 551 -11.52 -22.70 -12.77
C ILE A 551 -11.64 -22.77 -11.24
N LEU A 552 -12.65 -22.16 -10.62
CA LEU A 552 -12.84 -22.17 -9.16
C LEU A 552 -13.45 -23.46 -8.61
N PHE A 553 -14.25 -24.16 -9.42
CA PHE A 553 -15.09 -25.27 -9.00
C PHE A 553 -14.88 -26.55 -9.84
N THR A 554 -13.74 -26.67 -10.55
CA THR A 554 -13.40 -27.84 -11.40
C THR A 554 -13.56 -29.18 -10.67
N ASP A 555 -13.28 -29.17 -9.37
CA ASP A 555 -13.31 -30.30 -8.43
C ASP A 555 -14.68 -30.61 -7.82
N ARG A 556 -15.66 -29.70 -7.92
CA ARG A 556 -16.93 -29.79 -7.17
C ARG A 556 -18.17 -30.09 -8.02
N GLY A 557 -18.17 -29.72 -9.30
CA GLY A 557 -19.28 -29.98 -10.22
C GLY A 557 -19.47 -28.86 -11.24
N LYS A 558 -20.61 -28.83 -11.93
CA LYS A 558 -20.89 -27.76 -12.89
C LYS A 558 -21.38 -26.51 -12.17
N VAL A 559 -20.78 -25.38 -12.54
CA VAL A 559 -21.25 -24.04 -12.19
C VAL A 559 -21.23 -23.20 -13.47
N TYR A 560 -22.28 -22.41 -13.69
CA TYR A 560 -22.37 -21.53 -14.86
C TYR A 560 -23.20 -20.27 -14.58
N CYS A 561 -22.90 -19.22 -15.33
CA CYS A 561 -23.56 -17.93 -15.35
C CYS A 561 -24.62 -17.89 -16.45
N THR A 562 -25.79 -17.33 -16.15
CA THR A 562 -26.82 -16.93 -17.11
C THR A 562 -27.24 -15.47 -16.89
N ASP A 563 -27.72 -14.84 -17.96
CA ASP A 563 -28.25 -13.47 -17.95
C ASP A 563 -29.76 -13.50 -17.62
N GLY A 564 -30.16 -12.77 -16.57
CA GLY A 564 -31.56 -12.63 -16.16
C GLY A 564 -32.36 -11.65 -17.02
N ARG A 565 -31.69 -10.78 -17.80
CA ARG A 565 -32.27 -9.69 -18.63
C ARG A 565 -33.04 -8.62 -17.86
N ASP A 566 -32.94 -8.63 -16.54
CA ASP A 566 -33.64 -7.78 -15.57
C ASP A 566 -32.67 -6.96 -14.70
N MET A 567 -31.44 -6.76 -15.18
CA MET A 567 -30.29 -6.29 -14.39
C MET A 567 -29.86 -7.27 -13.28
N ALA A 568 -30.17 -8.56 -13.40
CA ALA A 568 -29.53 -9.62 -12.61
C ALA A 568 -28.70 -10.60 -13.45
N MET A 569 -27.61 -11.08 -12.85
CA MET A 569 -26.79 -12.20 -13.31
C MET A 569 -27.05 -13.38 -12.39
N ASN A 570 -27.40 -14.53 -12.94
CA ASN A 570 -27.63 -15.74 -12.16
C ASN A 570 -26.41 -16.64 -12.22
N ILE A 571 -25.85 -17.00 -11.06
CA ILE A 571 -24.85 -18.07 -10.94
C ILE A 571 -25.58 -19.33 -10.50
N VAL A 572 -25.62 -20.31 -11.40
CA VAL A 572 -26.28 -21.59 -11.20
C VAL A 572 -25.26 -22.63 -10.78
N PHE A 573 -25.47 -23.27 -9.62
CA PHE A 573 -24.71 -24.42 -9.15
C PHE A 573 -25.51 -25.71 -9.33
N GLU A 574 -24.88 -26.78 -9.84
CA GLU A 574 -25.44 -28.14 -9.81
C GLU A 574 -25.05 -28.91 -8.52
N PHE A 575 -24.54 -28.22 -7.49
CA PHE A 575 -24.14 -28.81 -6.19
C PHE A 575 -24.30 -27.77 -5.05
N PRO A 576 -24.44 -28.20 -3.78
CA PRO A 576 -24.50 -27.28 -2.65
C PRO A 576 -23.13 -26.61 -2.39
N PRO A 577 -23.00 -25.28 -2.53
CA PRO A 577 -21.74 -24.58 -2.24
C PRO A 577 -21.48 -24.51 -0.73
N THR A 578 -20.20 -24.49 -0.31
CA THR A 578 -19.87 -24.29 1.11
C THR A 578 -19.95 -22.81 1.51
N PRO A 579 -20.09 -22.50 2.82
CA PRO A 579 -20.11 -21.10 3.29
C PRO A 579 -18.90 -20.28 2.83
N SER A 580 -17.72 -20.90 2.73
CA SER A 580 -16.51 -20.30 2.16
C SER A 580 -16.67 -19.87 0.69
N ASP A 581 -17.34 -20.69 -0.11
CA ASP A 581 -17.47 -20.50 -1.56
C ASP A 581 -18.51 -19.39 -1.83
N LEU A 582 -19.59 -19.39 -1.04
CA LEU A 582 -20.56 -18.29 -1.02
C LEU A 582 -19.92 -16.98 -0.54
N ALA A 583 -19.08 -16.98 0.50
CA ALA A 583 -18.39 -15.79 0.97
C ALA A 583 -17.42 -15.21 -0.09
N ILE A 584 -16.65 -16.06 -0.77
CA ILE A 584 -15.75 -15.66 -1.86
C ILE A 584 -16.54 -15.02 -3.01
N LEU A 585 -17.70 -15.58 -3.38
CA LEU A 585 -18.51 -15.05 -4.47
C LEU A 585 -19.33 -13.82 -4.07
N LYS A 586 -19.86 -13.74 -2.85
CA LYS A 586 -20.49 -12.52 -2.29
C LYS A 586 -19.48 -11.37 -2.14
N THR A 587 -18.17 -11.63 -2.15
CA THR A 587 -17.14 -10.60 -2.12
C THR A 587 -17.05 -9.86 -3.46
N LEU A 588 -17.73 -8.71 -3.55
CA LEU A 588 -17.79 -7.84 -4.74
C LEU A 588 -16.43 -7.43 -5.33
N ALA A 589 -15.37 -7.41 -4.53
CA ALA A 589 -14.01 -7.09 -5.01
C ALA A 589 -13.38 -8.18 -5.91
N VAL A 590 -14.02 -9.35 -6.00
CA VAL A 590 -13.43 -10.60 -6.49
C VAL A 590 -14.25 -11.27 -7.60
N MET A 591 -15.57 -11.09 -7.63
CA MET A 591 -16.39 -11.56 -8.75
C MET A 591 -16.43 -10.52 -9.87
N PRO A 592 -16.19 -10.89 -11.15
CA PRO A 592 -16.35 -9.98 -12.29
C PRO A 592 -17.83 -9.73 -12.62
N VAL A 593 -18.46 -8.84 -11.85
CA VAL A 593 -19.86 -8.42 -12.02
C VAL A 593 -19.90 -7.08 -12.78
N PRO A 594 -20.72 -6.94 -13.83
CA PRO A 594 -21.00 -5.63 -14.42
C PRO A 594 -21.66 -4.70 -13.38
N SER A 595 -21.20 -3.44 -13.28
CA SER A 595 -21.70 -2.50 -12.27
C SER A 595 -23.21 -2.29 -12.36
N GLY A 596 -23.91 -2.41 -11.23
CA GLY A 596 -25.37 -2.27 -11.16
C GLY A 596 -26.14 -3.55 -11.53
N VAL A 597 -25.46 -4.68 -11.74
CA VAL A 597 -26.09 -6.00 -11.89
C VAL A 597 -26.11 -6.72 -10.54
N GLU A 598 -27.30 -7.14 -10.10
CA GLU A 598 -27.46 -8.01 -8.94
C GLU A 598 -26.94 -9.41 -9.25
N VAL A 599 -26.19 -10.06 -8.34
CA VAL A 599 -25.83 -11.47 -8.51
C VAL A 599 -26.71 -12.36 -7.66
N ARG A 600 -27.52 -13.18 -8.32
CA ARG A 600 -28.37 -14.18 -7.67
C ARG A 600 -27.69 -15.55 -7.73
N PHE A 601 -27.63 -16.23 -6.60
CA PHE A 601 -27.09 -17.59 -6.51
C PHE A 601 -28.25 -18.56 -6.56
N ILE A 602 -28.33 -19.35 -7.64
CA ILE A 602 -29.35 -20.36 -7.83
C ILE A 602 -28.69 -21.72 -7.60
N ILE A 603 -29.19 -22.48 -6.63
CA ILE A 603 -28.87 -23.91 -6.55
C ILE A 603 -29.87 -24.61 -7.46
N ALA A 604 -29.40 -25.22 -8.55
CA ALA A 604 -30.26 -26.03 -9.40
C ALA A 604 -30.83 -27.18 -8.55
N PRO A 605 -32.15 -27.39 -8.54
CA PRO A 605 -32.72 -28.47 -7.74
C PRO A 605 -32.12 -29.79 -8.21
N THR A 606 -31.60 -30.58 -7.25
CA THR A 606 -31.46 -32.01 -7.48
C THR A 606 -32.83 -32.57 -7.88
N PRO A 607 -32.91 -33.56 -8.79
CA PRO A 607 -34.18 -34.20 -9.10
C PRO A 607 -34.67 -34.91 -7.83
N ASN A 608 -35.59 -34.24 -7.14
CA ASN A 608 -36.19 -34.70 -5.90
C ASN A 608 -37.45 -35.49 -6.23
N LEU A 609 -37.58 -36.63 -5.59
CA LEU A 609 -38.69 -37.55 -5.75
C LEU A 609 -39.75 -37.30 -4.68
N GLY A 610 -41.01 -37.13 -5.06
CA GLY A 610 -42.08 -36.82 -4.11
C GLY A 610 -43.49 -36.87 -4.70
N PHE A 611 -44.42 -36.15 -4.07
CA PHE A 611 -45.84 -36.10 -4.44
C PHE A 611 -46.33 -34.68 -4.80
N ALA A 612 -45.41 -33.72 -4.94
CA ALA A 612 -45.71 -32.36 -5.34
C ALA A 612 -45.68 -32.21 -6.88
N ALA A 613 -46.32 -31.16 -7.40
CA ALA A 613 -46.55 -30.99 -8.85
C ALA A 613 -45.28 -30.73 -9.67
N ASP A 614 -44.15 -30.53 -8.99
CA ASP A 614 -42.81 -30.18 -9.48
C ASP A 614 -41.77 -31.30 -9.26
N THR A 615 -42.18 -32.49 -8.80
CA THR A 615 -41.29 -33.63 -8.55
C THR A 615 -41.14 -34.58 -9.73
N TYR A 616 -39.98 -35.27 -9.80
CA TYR A 616 -39.64 -36.18 -10.89
C TYR A 616 -40.33 -37.56 -10.75
N PRO A 617 -40.44 -38.36 -11.84
CA PRO A 617 -40.99 -39.71 -11.77
C PRO A 617 -40.22 -40.63 -10.80
N MET A 618 -40.92 -41.64 -10.27
CA MET A 618 -40.29 -42.75 -9.53
C MET A 618 -39.14 -43.36 -10.34
N ASP A 619 -38.03 -43.63 -9.65
CA ASP A 619 -36.72 -44.06 -10.16
C ASP A 619 -35.85 -43.01 -10.87
N GLU A 620 -36.25 -41.73 -10.97
CA GLU A 620 -35.45 -40.65 -11.58
C GLU A 620 -34.89 -39.60 -10.59
N GLY A 621 -34.95 -39.84 -9.28
CA GLY A 621 -34.52 -38.85 -8.28
C GLY A 621 -34.21 -39.39 -6.88
N THR A 622 -33.79 -38.51 -5.97
CA THR A 622 -33.56 -38.84 -4.55
C THR A 622 -34.81 -38.50 -3.74
N PHE A 623 -35.24 -39.41 -2.85
CA PHE A 623 -36.41 -39.20 -1.98
C PHE A 623 -36.07 -38.22 -0.85
N TYR A 624 -36.98 -37.27 -0.58
CA TYR A 624 -36.87 -36.27 0.50
C TYR A 624 -38.10 -36.34 1.41
#